data_AF-A0A950EW54-F1
#
_entry.id   AF-A0A950EW54-F1
#
_cell.length_a   1.000
_cell.length_b   1.000
_cell.length_c   1.000
_cell.angle_alpha   90.00
_cell.angle_beta   90.00
_cell.angle_gamma   90.00
#
_symmetry.space_group_name_H-M   'P 1'
#
loop_
_entity.id
_entity.type
_entity.pdbx_description
1 polymer ?
#
loop_
_entity_poly.entity_id
_entity_poly.type
_entity_poly.pdbx_seq_one_letter_code
_entity_poly.pdbx_strand_id
1 'polypeptide(L)'
;MALGEPTPEPLHTPAPVDKVCSRAPARIADFNAAAETNDFRKIAAAADRVVNAYHLCELDWRLGTAHGTAQADEPGANYLVARQAQYLIVEGRCYGLLGDTAAALRVFRQSDKLAELVAEWQPSSVTLNGRNTDLGRSIYRPAALDIRAAASYEMQKLFSRRQRQRPGLTPAPPPPIPEIKEPPSPAPSPSASSL
;
A
#
# COMPACT_ATOMS: atom_id res chain seq x y z
N MET A 1 2.97 -40.63 16.13
CA MET A 1 3.82 -39.71 15.34
C MET A 1 3.05 -38.42 15.19
N ALA A 2 3.46 -37.36 15.90
CA ALA A 2 2.80 -36.06 15.82
C ALA A 2 3.40 -35.28 14.64
N LEU A 3 2.56 -34.89 13.68
CA LEU A 3 2.94 -34.00 12.60
C LEU A 3 3.12 -32.60 13.22
N GLY A 4 4.36 -32.13 13.31
CA GLY A 4 4.67 -30.80 13.83
C GLY A 4 3.96 -29.73 13.00
N GLU A 5 3.21 -28.86 13.66
CA GLU A 5 2.60 -27.71 13.01
C GLU A 5 3.70 -26.81 12.42
N PRO A 6 3.60 -26.41 11.14
CA PRO A 6 4.58 -25.53 10.53
C PRO A 6 4.57 -24.20 11.29
N THR A 7 5.71 -23.85 11.89
CA THR A 7 5.91 -22.54 12.50
C THR A 7 5.76 -21.50 11.38
N PRO A 8 4.81 -20.55 11.46
CA PRO A 8 4.63 -19.55 10.43
C PRO A 8 5.91 -18.72 10.35
N GLU A 9 6.55 -18.77 9.18
CA GLU A 9 7.70 -17.94 8.87
C GLU A 9 7.29 -16.48 9.12
N PRO A 10 8.05 -15.72 9.92
CA PRO A 10 7.70 -14.33 10.17
C PRO A 10 7.73 -13.63 8.81
N LEU A 11 6.57 -13.10 8.40
CA LEU A 11 6.42 -12.25 7.22
C LEU A 11 7.27 -10.99 7.46
N HIS A 12 8.58 -11.11 7.25
CA HIS A 12 9.51 -9.99 7.23
C HIS A 12 9.18 -9.24 5.95
N THR A 13 8.23 -8.33 6.03
CA THR A 13 8.11 -7.31 5.00
C THR A 13 9.43 -6.53 5.06
N PRO A 14 10.30 -6.61 4.05
CA PRO A 14 11.53 -5.84 4.07
C PRO A 14 11.12 -4.38 4.27
N ALA A 15 11.67 -3.75 5.31
CA ALA A 15 11.45 -2.33 5.50
C ALA A 15 11.84 -1.64 4.18
N PRO A 16 10.96 -0.81 3.58
CA PRO A 16 11.26 -0.18 2.31
C PRO A 16 12.62 0.52 2.46
N VAL A 17 13.60 0.05 1.70
CA VAL A 17 14.94 0.62 1.76
C VAL A 17 14.81 1.94 1.02
N ASP A 18 14.61 3.01 1.78
CA ASP A 18 14.44 4.34 1.22
C ASP A 18 15.78 4.80 0.61
N LYS A 19 16.01 4.39 -0.63
CA LYS A 19 17.18 4.77 -1.45
C LYS A 19 17.16 6.25 -1.82
N VAL A 20 16.03 6.91 -1.60
CA VAL A 20 15.81 8.30 -1.96
C VAL A 20 16.27 9.19 -0.80
N CYS A 21 15.99 8.83 0.48
CA CYS A 21 16.47 9.59 1.68
C CYS A 21 17.48 8.74 2.42
N SER A 22 18.77 9.00 2.25
CA SER A 22 19.81 8.31 3.03
C SER A 22 19.63 8.47 4.55
N ARG A 23 18.94 9.52 5.01
CA ARG A 23 18.66 9.78 6.44
C ARG A 23 17.50 8.98 7.01
N ALA A 24 16.57 8.47 6.19
CA ALA A 24 15.32 7.87 6.66
C ALA A 24 15.41 6.39 7.10
N PRO A 25 16.17 5.49 6.43
CA PRO A 25 16.14 4.05 6.72
C PRO A 25 16.37 3.70 8.19
N ALA A 26 17.39 4.29 8.82
CA ALA A 26 17.67 4.08 10.23
C ALA A 26 16.51 4.55 11.14
N ARG A 27 15.85 5.66 10.79
CA ARG A 27 14.72 6.20 11.57
C ARG A 27 13.46 5.36 11.40
N ILE A 28 13.22 4.83 10.21
CA ILE A 28 12.10 3.91 9.96
C ILE A 28 12.30 2.62 10.76
N ALA A 29 13.53 2.09 10.81
CA ALA A 29 13.86 0.94 11.65
C ALA A 29 13.62 1.25 13.13
N ASP A 30 14.07 2.40 13.64
CA ASP A 30 13.82 2.86 15.01
C ASP A 30 12.31 2.95 15.31
N PHE A 31 11.51 3.44 14.36
CA PHE A 31 10.06 3.55 14.48
C PHE A 31 9.37 2.18 14.52
N ASN A 32 9.75 1.26 13.64
CA ASN A 32 9.19 -0.09 13.65
C ASN A 32 9.51 -0.81 14.98
N ALA A 33 10.76 -0.70 15.47
CA ALA A 33 11.14 -1.25 16.77
C ALA A 33 10.36 -0.61 17.92
N ALA A 34 10.13 0.71 17.89
CA ALA A 34 9.31 1.39 18.89
C ALA A 34 7.84 0.91 18.86
N ALA A 35 7.29 0.63 17.68
CA ALA A 35 5.93 0.12 17.52
C ALA A 35 5.70 -1.23 18.20
N GLU A 36 6.73 -2.08 18.29
CA GLU A 36 6.64 -3.38 18.98
C GLU A 36 6.53 -3.25 20.51
N THR A 37 6.93 -2.11 21.08
CA THR A 37 6.90 -1.89 22.53
C THR A 37 5.51 -1.57 23.09
N ASN A 38 4.55 -1.19 22.22
CA ASN A 38 3.24 -0.62 22.61
C ASN A 38 3.33 0.63 23.53
N ASP A 39 4.50 1.25 23.66
CA ASP A 39 4.68 2.50 24.42
C ASP A 39 4.44 3.70 23.51
N PHE A 40 3.29 4.36 23.68
CA PHE A 40 2.89 5.50 22.86
C PHE A 40 3.92 6.64 22.84
N ARG A 41 4.67 6.86 23.93
CA ARG A 41 5.69 7.92 23.98
C ARG A 41 6.88 7.57 23.11
N LYS A 42 7.34 6.32 23.13
CA LYS A 42 8.43 5.85 22.26
C LYS A 42 8.02 5.87 20.79
N ILE A 43 6.79 5.46 20.49
CA ILE A 43 6.22 5.49 19.14
C ILE A 43 6.19 6.93 18.61
N ALA A 44 5.64 7.87 19.37
CA ALA A 44 5.56 9.27 18.97
C ALA A 44 6.95 9.89 18.76
N ALA A 45 7.90 9.66 19.67
CA ALA A 45 9.26 10.17 19.54
C ALA A 45 10.01 9.55 18.34
N ALA A 46 9.76 8.28 18.03
CA ALA A 46 10.34 7.66 16.84
C ALA A 46 9.69 8.18 15.54
N ALA A 47 8.37 8.40 15.54
CA ALA A 47 7.66 9.00 14.42
C ALA A 47 8.20 10.41 14.11
N ASP A 48 8.37 11.25 15.13
CA ASP A 48 8.94 12.60 14.98
C ASP A 48 10.33 12.58 14.33
N ARG A 49 11.19 11.63 14.75
CA ARG A 49 12.51 11.44 14.13
C ARG A 49 12.44 11.02 12.66
N VAL A 50 11.44 10.23 12.28
CA VAL A 50 11.19 9.85 10.87
C VAL A 50 10.74 11.07 10.07
N VAL A 51 9.78 11.85 10.58
CA VAL A 51 9.29 13.06 9.93
C VAL A 51 10.42 14.07 9.74
N ASN A 52 11.22 14.31 10.77
CA ASN A 52 12.36 15.22 10.70
C ASN A 52 13.41 14.74 9.69
N ALA A 53 13.67 13.42 9.60
CA ALA A 53 14.58 12.89 8.59
C ALA A 53 14.09 13.15 7.16
N TYR A 54 12.79 12.99 6.89
CA TYR A 54 12.21 13.33 5.60
C TYR A 54 12.26 14.83 5.31
N HIS A 55 11.96 15.67 6.29
CA HIS A 55 12.04 17.12 6.15
C HIS A 55 13.48 17.58 5.82
N LEU A 56 14.49 17.02 6.48
CA LEU A 56 15.89 17.29 6.16
C LEU A 56 16.25 16.83 4.75
N CYS A 57 15.75 15.68 4.30
CA CYS A 57 15.95 15.21 2.94
C CYS A 57 15.25 16.09 1.89
N GLU A 58 14.10 16.68 2.21
CA GLU A 58 13.45 17.69 1.36
C GLU A 58 14.29 18.97 1.27
N LEU A 59 14.81 19.44 2.40
CA LEU A 59 15.70 20.61 2.45
C LEU A 59 17.00 20.36 1.67
N ASP A 60 17.67 19.24 1.89
CA ASP A 60 18.90 18.87 1.16
C ASP A 60 18.65 18.80 -0.36
N TRP A 61 17.45 18.34 -0.77
CA TRP A 61 17.03 18.34 -2.18
C TRP A 61 16.80 19.76 -2.72
N ARG A 62 16.05 20.61 -2.00
CA ARG A 62 15.78 22.00 -2.40
C ARG A 62 17.05 22.84 -2.49
N LEU A 63 18.02 22.58 -1.62
CA LEU A 63 19.31 23.26 -1.59
C LEU A 63 20.31 22.69 -2.62
N GLY A 64 19.96 21.61 -3.32
CA GLY A 64 20.84 20.94 -4.29
C GLY A 64 22.04 20.26 -3.65
N THR A 65 22.05 20.04 -2.34
CA THR A 65 23.16 19.42 -1.61
C THR A 65 23.08 17.89 -1.60
N ALA A 66 21.87 17.33 -1.78
CA ALA A 66 21.65 15.88 -1.81
C ALA A 66 21.99 15.22 -3.15
N HIS A 67 21.98 15.94 -4.26
CA HIS A 67 22.17 15.39 -5.60
C HIS A 67 23.16 16.23 -6.40
N GLY A 68 24.35 15.65 -6.63
CA GLY A 68 25.28 16.17 -7.62
C GLY A 68 24.58 16.29 -8.96
N THR A 69 24.56 17.52 -9.48
CA THR A 69 24.01 17.92 -10.79
C THR A 69 22.53 17.57 -11.01
N ALA A 70 21.68 18.58 -10.92
CA ALA A 70 20.32 18.59 -11.42
C ALA A 70 20.22 17.83 -12.76
N GLN A 71 19.63 16.63 -12.74
CA GLN A 71 19.20 15.94 -13.95
C GLN A 71 18.01 16.71 -14.51
N ALA A 72 18.26 17.42 -15.61
CA ALA A 72 17.36 18.37 -16.23
C ALA A 72 16.06 17.76 -16.79
N ASP A 73 15.90 16.44 -16.77
CA ASP A 73 14.82 15.74 -17.47
C ASP A 73 13.73 15.17 -16.54
N GLU A 74 13.97 15.02 -15.24
CA GLU A 74 12.92 14.62 -14.29
C GLU A 74 12.56 15.78 -13.35
N PRO A 75 11.29 16.22 -13.32
CA PRO A 75 10.86 17.25 -12.40
C PRO A 75 11.14 16.82 -10.97
N GLY A 76 11.80 17.69 -10.21
CA GLY A 76 11.86 17.62 -8.76
C GLY A 76 10.53 17.37 -8.06
N ALA A 77 9.43 17.68 -8.75
CA ALA A 77 8.08 17.34 -8.33
C ALA A 77 7.91 15.84 -8.03
N ASN A 78 8.46 14.93 -8.83
CA ASN A 78 8.31 13.49 -8.60
C ASN A 78 9.00 13.01 -7.33
N TYR A 79 10.17 13.58 -7.02
CA TYR A 79 10.84 13.35 -5.74
C TYR A 79 9.92 13.76 -4.59
N LEU A 80 9.41 15.00 -4.60
CA LEU A 80 8.54 15.52 -3.54
C LEU A 80 7.23 14.72 -3.41
N VAL A 81 6.63 14.29 -4.52
CA VAL A 81 5.42 13.44 -4.51
C VAL A 81 5.73 12.06 -3.91
N ALA A 82 6.85 11.44 -4.28
CA ALA A 82 7.27 10.17 -3.69
C ALA A 82 7.55 10.32 -2.18
N ARG A 83 8.12 11.45 -1.75
CA ARG A 83 8.31 11.76 -0.32
C ARG A 83 7.01 11.91 0.43
N GLN A 84 6.09 12.69 -0.12
CA GLN A 84 4.80 12.88 0.50
C GLN A 84 4.09 11.53 0.66
N ALA A 85 4.18 10.65 -0.35
CA ALA A 85 3.65 9.29 -0.25
C ALA A 85 4.32 8.50 0.90
N GLN A 86 5.65 8.50 1.00
CA GLN A 86 6.36 7.84 2.11
C GLN A 86 5.95 8.38 3.49
N TYR A 87 5.82 9.70 3.64
CA TYR A 87 5.36 10.33 4.88
C TYR A 87 3.98 9.81 5.29
N LEU A 88 3.05 9.72 4.33
CA LEU A 88 1.70 9.21 4.57
C LEU A 88 1.71 7.73 5.03
N ILE A 89 2.67 6.90 4.60
CA ILE A 89 2.80 5.54 5.17
C ILE A 89 3.06 5.59 6.68
N VAL A 90 3.97 6.45 7.12
CA VAL A 90 4.34 6.58 8.54
C VAL A 90 3.17 7.14 9.35
N GLU A 91 2.52 8.17 8.83
CA GLU A 91 1.33 8.76 9.43
C GLU A 91 0.18 7.74 9.54
N GLY A 92 -0.08 6.96 8.48
CA GLY A 92 -1.09 5.91 8.48
C GLY A 92 -0.80 4.82 9.51
N ARG A 93 0.48 4.44 9.70
CA ARG A 93 0.89 3.52 10.77
C ARG A 93 0.61 4.09 12.16
N CYS A 94 0.88 5.37 12.37
CA CYS A 94 0.57 6.05 13.64
C CYS A 94 -0.92 6.01 13.94
N TYR A 95 -1.78 6.35 12.97
CA TYR A 95 -3.23 6.22 13.13
C TYR A 95 -3.67 4.79 13.42
N GLY A 96 -3.05 3.80 12.76
CA GLY A 96 -3.32 2.38 13.02
C GLY A 96 -2.96 1.94 14.43
N LEU A 97 -1.89 2.49 15.01
CA LEU A 97 -1.48 2.23 16.40
C LEU A 97 -2.41 2.90 17.41
N LEU A 98 -2.97 4.07 17.07
CA LEU A 98 -3.98 4.76 17.88
C LEU A 98 -5.38 4.10 17.81
N GLY A 99 -5.56 3.11 16.94
CA GLY A 99 -6.84 2.45 16.71
C GLY A 99 -7.79 3.22 15.78
N ASP A 100 -7.39 4.40 15.28
CA ASP A 100 -8.14 5.15 14.28
C ASP A 100 -7.97 4.54 12.89
N THR A 101 -8.68 3.43 12.68
CA THR A 101 -8.63 2.66 11.44
C THR A 101 -9.14 3.47 10.24
N ALA A 102 -10.08 4.38 10.45
CA ALA A 102 -10.64 5.19 9.37
C ALA A 102 -9.63 6.22 8.86
N ALA A 103 -8.96 6.94 9.77
CA ALA A 103 -7.89 7.87 9.40
C ALA A 103 -6.71 7.13 8.75
N ALA A 104 -6.30 5.98 9.31
CA ALA A 104 -5.22 5.17 8.75
C ALA A 104 -5.50 4.75 7.30
N LEU A 105 -6.69 4.20 7.02
CA LEU A 105 -7.08 3.80 5.67
C LEU A 105 -7.13 4.97 4.69
N ARG A 106 -7.61 6.15 5.13
CA ARG A 106 -7.63 7.37 4.31
C ARG A 106 -6.23 7.77 3.87
N VAL A 107 -5.30 7.81 4.82
CA VAL A 107 -3.91 8.23 4.59
C VAL A 107 -3.18 7.21 3.70
N PHE A 108 -3.36 5.89 3.92
CA PHE A 108 -2.75 4.87 3.06
C PHE A 108 -3.25 4.92 1.61
N ARG A 109 -4.54 5.20 1.38
CA ARG A 109 -5.08 5.41 0.02
C ARG A 109 -4.50 6.64 -0.64
N GLN A 110 -4.29 7.72 0.11
CA GLN A 110 -3.66 8.92 -0.41
C GLN A 110 -2.19 8.65 -0.77
N SER A 111 -1.47 7.90 0.07
CA SER A 111 -0.11 7.43 -0.22
C SER A 111 -0.06 6.62 -1.53
N ASP A 112 -0.95 5.64 -1.70
CA ASP A 112 -0.98 4.80 -2.89
C ASP A 112 -1.23 5.63 -4.16
N LYS A 113 -2.18 6.58 -4.13
CA LYS A 113 -2.44 7.51 -5.24
C LYS A 113 -1.23 8.36 -5.60
N LEU A 114 -0.55 8.94 -4.62
CA LEU A 114 0.64 9.77 -4.89
C LEU A 114 1.79 8.92 -5.45
N ALA A 115 1.97 7.71 -4.94
CA ALA A 115 2.98 6.79 -5.47
C ALA A 115 2.61 6.32 -6.90
N GLU A 116 1.33 6.10 -7.20
CA GLU A 116 0.87 5.78 -8.55
C GLU A 116 1.20 6.91 -9.54
N LEU A 117 0.99 8.18 -9.16
CA LEU A 117 1.37 9.33 -10.00
C LEU A 117 2.86 9.31 -10.37
N VAL A 118 3.75 8.95 -9.44
CA VAL A 118 5.20 8.84 -9.70
C VAL A 118 5.51 7.60 -10.54
N ALA A 119 4.86 6.47 -10.27
CA ALA A 119 5.11 5.22 -10.96
C ALA A 119 4.66 5.23 -12.44
N GLU A 120 3.60 5.98 -12.72
CA GLU A 120 3.02 6.19 -14.05
C GLU A 120 3.56 7.43 -14.76
N TRP A 121 4.35 8.26 -14.06
CA TRP A 121 4.93 9.45 -14.65
C TRP A 121 5.75 9.11 -15.91
N GLN A 122 5.53 9.94 -16.93
CA GLN A 122 6.31 9.96 -18.17
C GLN A 122 6.66 11.43 -18.49
N PRO A 123 7.86 11.68 -19.04
CA PRO A 123 8.25 12.99 -19.50
C PRO A 123 7.31 13.43 -20.62
N SER A 124 6.95 14.70 -20.61
CA SER A 124 6.12 15.31 -21.65
C SER A 124 7.01 15.73 -22.82
N SER A 125 7.67 14.78 -23.49
CA SER A 125 8.33 15.08 -24.75
C SER A 125 7.28 15.04 -25.87
N VAL A 126 7.02 16.16 -26.52
CA VAL A 126 6.12 16.21 -27.68
C VAL A 126 7.02 16.39 -28.90
N THR A 127 7.14 15.36 -29.74
CA THR A 127 7.75 15.55 -31.07
C THR A 127 6.81 16.33 -31.97
N LEU A 128 7.33 16.90 -33.07
CA LEU A 128 6.55 17.64 -34.08
C LEU A 128 5.30 16.88 -34.61
N ASN A 129 5.24 15.55 -34.41
CA ASN A 129 4.15 14.67 -34.84
C ASN A 129 3.22 14.20 -33.69
N GLY A 130 3.29 14.81 -32.51
CA GLY A 130 2.43 14.47 -31.37
C GLY A 130 2.71 13.12 -30.71
N ARG A 131 3.78 12.41 -31.10
CA ARG A 131 4.22 11.18 -30.42
C ARG A 131 5.24 11.52 -29.35
N ASN A 132 5.04 10.96 -28.15
CA ASN A 132 6.03 11.00 -27.09
C ASN A 132 7.15 10.01 -27.44
N THR A 133 8.33 10.52 -27.79
CA THR A 133 9.50 9.68 -28.08
C THR A 133 10.29 9.34 -26.82
N ASP A 134 10.09 10.11 -25.75
CA ASP A 134 10.68 9.84 -24.46
C ASP A 134 9.73 8.97 -23.63
N LEU A 135 10.03 7.67 -23.64
CA LEU A 135 9.36 6.67 -22.80
C LEU A 135 10.10 6.48 -21.47
N GLY A 136 10.99 7.41 -21.11
CA GLY A 136 11.66 7.45 -19.82
C GLY A 136 10.64 7.33 -18.70
N ARG A 137 10.90 6.43 -17.76
CA ARG A 137 10.10 6.34 -16.52
C ARG A 137 10.78 7.18 -15.46
N SER A 138 10.02 7.62 -14.46
CA SER A 138 10.59 8.25 -13.27
C SER A 138 11.73 7.39 -12.68
N ILE A 139 12.85 7.99 -12.33
CA ILE A 139 13.93 7.33 -11.59
C ILE A 139 13.47 6.89 -10.19
N TYR A 140 12.42 7.54 -9.67
CA TYR A 140 11.77 7.21 -8.40
C TYR A 140 10.70 6.13 -8.53
N ARG A 141 10.41 5.64 -9.75
CA ARG A 141 9.42 4.58 -9.97
C ARG A 141 9.64 3.33 -9.10
N PRO A 142 10.85 2.79 -8.92
CA PRO A 142 11.04 1.64 -8.03
C PRO A 142 10.58 1.94 -6.60
N ALA A 143 10.98 3.10 -6.05
CA ALA A 143 10.54 3.53 -4.73
C ALA A 143 9.02 3.73 -4.66
N ALA A 144 8.42 4.29 -5.71
CA ALA A 144 6.97 4.43 -5.82
C ALA A 144 6.25 3.08 -5.76
N LEU A 145 6.73 2.06 -6.47
CA LEU A 145 6.16 0.71 -6.42
C LEU A 145 6.30 0.08 -5.02
N ASP A 146 7.43 0.28 -4.35
CA ASP A 146 7.64 -0.18 -2.97
C ASP A 146 6.66 0.49 -1.99
N ILE A 147 6.41 1.80 -2.16
CA ILE A 147 5.43 2.55 -1.35
C ILE A 147 4.02 2.01 -1.57
N ARG A 148 3.63 1.71 -2.82
CA ARG A 148 2.31 1.11 -3.13
C ARG A 148 2.14 -0.26 -2.50
N ALA A 149 3.18 -1.10 -2.57
CA ALA A 149 3.18 -2.42 -1.94
C ALA A 149 3.02 -2.28 -0.42
N ALA A 150 3.75 -1.34 0.21
CA ALA A 150 3.63 -1.06 1.64
C ALA A 150 2.23 -0.55 2.02
N ALA A 151 1.66 0.40 1.26
CA ALA A 151 0.30 0.91 1.49
C ALA A 151 -0.73 -0.24 1.44
N SER A 152 -0.66 -1.05 0.38
CA SER A 152 -1.55 -2.19 0.18
C SER A 152 -1.47 -3.20 1.33
N TYR A 153 -0.24 -3.53 1.75
CA TYR A 153 0.01 -4.43 2.87
C TYR A 153 -0.60 -3.89 4.18
N GLU A 154 -0.38 -2.61 4.52
CA GLU A 154 -0.93 -2.03 5.75
C GLU A 154 -2.46 -1.94 5.73
N MET A 155 -3.05 -1.61 4.58
CA MET A 155 -4.51 -1.64 4.41
C MET A 155 -5.06 -3.06 4.65
N GLN A 156 -4.45 -4.08 4.05
CA GLN A 156 -4.85 -5.47 4.25
C GLN A 156 -4.76 -5.89 5.73
N LYS A 157 -3.66 -5.53 6.41
CA LYS A 157 -3.46 -5.78 7.84
C LYS A 157 -4.56 -5.16 8.70
N LEU A 158 -4.99 -3.93 8.39
CA LEU A 158 -6.09 -3.28 9.09
C LEU A 158 -7.43 -4.00 8.88
N PHE A 159 -7.72 -4.45 7.66
CA PHE A 159 -8.93 -5.24 7.37
C PHE A 159 -8.94 -6.56 8.15
N SER A 160 -7.81 -7.28 8.20
CA SER A 160 -7.69 -8.51 8.96
C SER A 160 -7.85 -8.30 10.47
N ARG A 161 -7.34 -7.20 11.03
CA ARG A 161 -7.56 -6.86 12.45
C ARG A 161 -9.04 -6.60 12.76
N ARG A 162 -9.73 -5.86 11.89
CA ARG A 162 -11.16 -5.56 12.06
C ARG A 162 -12.04 -6.81 12.03
N GLN A 163 -11.68 -7.79 11.19
CA GLN A 163 -12.37 -9.08 11.16
C GLN A 163 -12.20 -9.85 12.48
N ARG A 164 -10.99 -9.88 13.06
CA ARG A 164 -10.75 -10.54 14.36
C ARG A 164 -11.44 -9.83 15.53
N GLN A 165 -11.54 -8.50 15.48
CA GLN A 165 -12.19 -7.69 16.52
C GLN A 165 -13.72 -7.68 16.46
N ARG A 166 -14.35 -8.49 15.60
CA ARG A 166 -15.78 -8.82 15.69
C ARG A 166 -15.99 -10.22 16.28
N PRO A 167 -15.62 -10.47 17.57
CA PRO A 167 -15.98 -11.72 18.23
C PRO A 167 -17.50 -11.74 18.40
N GLY A 168 -18.16 -12.72 17.79
CA GLY A 168 -19.61 -12.91 17.93
C GLY A 168 -20.41 -12.94 16.63
N LEU A 169 -19.80 -12.61 15.48
CA LEU A 169 -20.35 -13.02 14.19
C LEU A 169 -19.76 -14.40 13.86
N THR A 170 -20.26 -15.44 14.49
CA THR A 170 -20.23 -16.76 13.84
C THR A 170 -20.78 -16.56 12.43
N PRO A 171 -20.08 -16.99 11.37
CA PRO A 171 -20.64 -16.91 10.03
C PRO A 171 -22.03 -17.53 10.11
N ALA A 172 -23.06 -16.74 9.77
CA ALA A 172 -24.42 -17.25 9.78
C ALA A 172 -24.39 -18.57 8.99
N PRO A 173 -24.99 -19.64 9.52
CA PRO A 173 -25.04 -20.90 8.79
C PRO A 173 -25.53 -20.58 7.38
N PRO A 174 -24.92 -21.19 6.34
CA PRO A 174 -25.32 -20.94 4.97
C PRO A 174 -26.86 -21.07 4.89
N PRO A 175 -27.55 -20.16 4.19
CA PRO A 175 -29.00 -20.28 4.04
C PRO A 175 -29.30 -21.70 3.55
N PRO A 176 -30.36 -22.35 4.06
CA PRO A 176 -30.74 -23.67 3.60
C PRO A 176 -30.81 -23.63 2.07
N ILE A 177 -30.07 -24.51 1.42
CA ILE A 177 -30.12 -24.65 -0.04
C ILE A 177 -31.59 -24.85 -0.37
N PRO A 178 -32.23 -23.95 -1.14
CA PRO A 178 -33.64 -24.12 -1.48
C PRO A 178 -33.79 -25.49 -2.12
N GLU A 179 -34.65 -26.31 -1.53
CA GLU A 179 -34.99 -27.63 -2.03
C GLU A 179 -35.45 -27.44 -3.48
N ILE A 180 -34.60 -27.88 -4.42
CA ILE A 180 -34.92 -27.84 -5.83
C ILE A 180 -36.07 -28.84 -6.00
N LYS A 181 -37.31 -28.34 -5.98
CA LYS A 181 -38.47 -29.12 -6.39
C LYS A 181 -38.22 -29.56 -7.81
N GLU A 182 -38.01 -30.86 -7.97
CA GLU A 182 -37.84 -31.52 -9.26
C GLU A 182 -39.01 -31.08 -10.16
N PRO A 183 -38.73 -30.48 -11.33
CA PRO A 183 -39.80 -30.03 -12.22
C PRO A 183 -40.65 -31.23 -12.62
N PRO A 184 -41.99 -31.08 -12.67
CA PRO A 184 -42.88 -32.19 -13.03
C PRO A 184 -42.48 -32.73 -14.41
N SER A 185 -42.32 -34.05 -14.48
CA SER A 185 -41.96 -34.77 -15.69
C SER A 185 -42.86 -34.34 -16.86
N PRO A 186 -42.30 -34.00 -18.03
CA PRO A 186 -43.08 -33.53 -19.18
C PRO A 186 -44.07 -34.61 -19.61
N ALA A 187 -45.32 -34.19 -19.84
CA ALA A 187 -46.37 -35.07 -20.34
C ALA A 187 -46.00 -35.60 -21.75
N PRO A 188 -46.35 -36.87 -22.07
CA PRO A 188 -46.07 -37.44 -23.38
C PRO A 188 -46.78 -36.64 -24.47
N SER A 189 -46.02 -36.20 -25.48
CA SER A 189 -46.56 -35.47 -26.63
C SER A 189 -47.51 -36.35 -27.45
N PRO A 190 -48.66 -35.84 -27.92
CA PRO A 190 -49.55 -36.60 -28.78
C PRO A 190 -48.92 -36.80 -30.17
N SER A 191 -48.82 -38.06 -30.59
CA SER A 191 -48.42 -38.46 -31.93
C SER A 191 -49.36 -37.84 -32.97
N ALA A 192 -48.81 -37.02 -33.86
CA ALA A 192 -49.54 -36.51 -35.01
C ALA A 192 -49.84 -37.66 -36.00
N SER A 193 -51.12 -37.95 -36.19
CA SER A 193 -51.59 -38.79 -37.30
C SER A 193 -51.43 -38.04 -38.61
N SER A 194 -50.66 -38.61 -39.53
CA SER A 194 -50.49 -38.14 -40.89
C SER A 194 -51.77 -38.32 -41.72
N LEU A 195 -52.13 -37.29 -42.48
CA LEU A 195 -52.99 -37.36 -43.66
C LEU A 195 -52.13 -37.09 -44.90
#